data_AF-A0A349M5I1-F1
#
_entry.id   AF-A0A349M5I1-F1
#
_cell.length_a   1.000
_cell.length_b   1.000
_cell.length_c   1.000
_cell.angle_alpha   90.00
_cell.angle_beta   90.00
_cell.angle_gamma   90.00
#
_symmetry.space_group_name_H-M   'P 1'
#
loop_
_entity.id
_entity.type
_entity.pdbx_description
1 polymer ?
#
loop_
_entity_poly.entity_id
_entity_poly.type
_entity_poly.pdbx_seq_one_letter_code
_entity_poly.pdbx_strand_id
1 'polypeptide(L)'
;APLVYCLWQRFLRYDPENPMWVNRDRFVLSVGHASMLLYSIVHLSGVKAVNAKYERLGELSVTLDDIKHFRQLASKCAGHPEYRWTAGVGTTTGPLGQGGATSVGMVIASHWLAAHFN
;
A
#
# COMPACT_ATOMS: atom_id res chain seq x y z
N ALA A 1 9.38 7.31 10.69
CA ALA A 1 8.15 8.12 10.71
C ALA A 1 8.25 9.39 9.85
N PRO A 2 9.21 10.32 10.01
CA PRO A 2 9.20 11.61 9.30
C PRO A 2 9.23 11.49 7.77
N LEU A 3 10.04 10.57 7.23
CA LEU A 3 10.13 10.31 5.79
C LEU A 3 8.78 9.87 5.20
N VAL A 4 8.18 8.82 5.77
CA VAL A 4 6.91 8.27 5.26
C VAL A 4 5.78 9.28 5.42
N TYR A 5 5.72 10.00 6.53
CA TYR A 5 4.77 11.10 6.72
C TYR A 5 4.94 12.17 5.62
N CYS A 6 6.17 12.61 5.37
CA CYS A 6 6.47 13.62 4.35
C CYS A 6 6.04 13.14 2.95
N LEU A 7 6.40 11.90 2.59
CA LEU A 7 5.98 11.28 1.32
C LEU A 7 4.46 11.29 1.18
N TRP A 8 3.74 10.76 2.18
CA TRP A 8 2.27 10.62 2.14
C TRP A 8 1.53 11.96 2.12
N GLN A 9 2.02 12.97 2.83
CA GLN A 9 1.32 14.24 2.99
C GLN A 9 1.68 15.26 1.92
N ARG A 10 2.84 15.13 1.27
CA ARG A 10 3.38 16.20 0.40
C ARG A 10 3.73 15.77 -1.00
N PHE A 11 4.06 14.49 -1.23
CA PHE A 11 4.65 14.06 -2.50
C PHE A 11 3.82 13.03 -3.25
N LEU A 12 3.29 12.03 -2.55
CA LEU A 12 2.54 10.96 -3.20
C LEU A 12 1.24 11.50 -3.80
N ARG A 13 1.06 11.25 -5.09
CA ARG A 13 -0.19 11.43 -5.79
C ARG A 13 -1.02 10.16 -5.67
N TYR A 14 -1.94 10.13 -4.71
CA TYR A 14 -2.84 9.00 -4.49
C TYR A 14 -4.20 9.52 -4.02
N ASP A 15 -5.21 8.66 -4.09
CA ASP A 15 -6.55 8.94 -3.58
C ASP A 15 -6.88 7.90 -2.50
N PRO A 16 -6.99 8.28 -1.22
CA PRO A 16 -7.41 7.37 -0.16
C PRO A 16 -8.79 6.75 -0.40
N GLU A 17 -9.71 7.47 -1.05
CA GLU A 17 -11.06 6.99 -1.40
C GLU A 17 -11.05 6.06 -2.62
N ASN A 18 -9.98 6.11 -3.42
CA ASN A 18 -9.77 5.26 -4.58
C ASN A 18 -8.34 4.69 -4.63
N PRO A 19 -8.00 3.72 -3.74
CA PRO A 19 -6.68 3.09 -3.72
C PRO A 19 -6.36 2.30 -5.00
N MET A 20 -7.36 2.08 -5.87
CA MET A 20 -7.21 1.39 -7.14
C MET A 20 -7.07 2.33 -8.33
N TRP A 21 -7.03 3.64 -8.10
CA TRP A 21 -6.72 4.62 -9.14
C TRP A 21 -5.45 4.22 -9.90
N VAL A 22 -5.60 4.02 -11.21
CA VAL A 22 -4.57 3.41 -12.07
C VAL A 22 -3.30 4.27 -12.16
N ASN A 23 -3.45 5.60 -12.18
CA ASN A 23 -2.34 6.55 -12.35
C ASN A 23 -1.80 7.13 -11.02
N ARG A 24 -2.09 6.46 -9.89
CA ARG A 24 -1.53 6.81 -8.58
C ARG A 24 -0.03 6.49 -8.52
N ASP A 25 0.68 7.21 -7.68
CA ASP A 25 2.03 6.83 -7.29
C ASP A 25 2.02 5.52 -6.52
N ARG A 26 2.99 4.64 -6.80
CA ARG A 26 3.12 3.34 -6.15
C ARG A 26 4.18 3.40 -5.06
N PHE A 27 3.76 3.24 -3.81
CA PHE A 27 4.67 3.08 -2.68
C PHE A 27 4.98 1.59 -2.43
N VAL A 28 6.26 1.26 -2.26
CA VAL A 28 6.72 -0.09 -1.91
C VAL A 28 7.62 -0.03 -0.68
N LEU A 29 7.18 -0.66 0.41
CA LEU A 29 8.01 -0.84 1.60
C LEU A 29 8.91 -2.07 1.46
N SER A 30 10.06 -1.92 0.78
CA SER A 30 10.99 -3.06 0.56
C SER A 30 11.50 -3.69 1.86
N VAL A 31 11.69 -2.87 2.90
CA VAL A 31 11.96 -3.30 4.28
C VAL A 31 10.68 -3.77 4.97
N GLY A 32 10.07 -4.83 4.46
CA GLY A 32 8.73 -5.28 4.88
C GLY A 32 8.58 -5.57 6.39
N HIS A 33 9.68 -5.77 7.12
CA HIS A 33 9.66 -5.94 8.57
C HIS A 33 9.15 -4.69 9.31
N ALA A 34 9.26 -3.51 8.71
CA ALA A 34 8.73 -2.25 9.23
C ALA A 34 7.24 -2.04 8.91
N SER A 35 6.47 -3.13 8.79
CA SER A 35 5.07 -3.14 8.34
C SER A 35 4.14 -2.21 9.13
N MET A 36 4.33 -2.07 10.45
CA MET A 36 3.53 -1.13 11.24
C MET A 36 3.65 0.31 10.79
N LEU A 37 4.79 0.74 10.24
CA LEU A 37 4.92 2.09 9.68
C LEU A 37 3.96 2.29 8.49
N LEU A 38 3.81 1.26 7.64
CA LEU A 38 2.90 1.28 6.50
C LEU A 38 1.44 1.22 6.98
N TYR A 39 1.09 0.32 7.90
CA TYR A 39 -0.29 0.23 8.39
C TYR A 39 -0.74 1.50 9.12
N SER A 40 0.14 2.09 9.93
CA SER A 40 -0.15 3.36 10.60
C SER A 40 -0.43 4.49 9.60
N ILE A 41 0.37 4.63 8.54
CA ILE A 41 0.12 5.70 7.56
C ILE A 41 -1.12 5.41 6.70
N VAL A 42 -1.40 4.15 6.37
CA VAL A 42 -2.63 3.73 5.66
C VAL A 42 -3.87 4.04 6.49
N HIS A 43 -3.84 3.75 7.80
CA HIS A 43 -4.91 4.10 8.73
C HIS A 43 -5.11 5.62 8.83
N LEU A 44 -4.02 6.37 9.09
CA LEU A 44 -4.07 7.82 9.27
C LEU A 44 -4.48 8.58 8.00
N SER A 45 -4.18 8.02 6.83
CA SER A 45 -4.60 8.60 5.54
C SER A 45 -6.04 8.25 5.14
N GLY A 46 -6.72 7.38 5.90
CA GLY A 46 -8.12 7.04 5.64
C GLY A 46 -8.34 6.18 4.40
N VAL A 47 -7.33 5.41 3.97
CA VAL A 47 -7.42 4.57 2.77
C VAL A 47 -8.60 3.60 2.87
N LYS A 48 -9.44 3.55 1.84
CA LYS A 48 -10.62 2.69 1.79
C LYS A 48 -10.29 1.25 1.43
N ALA A 49 -11.02 0.32 2.01
CA ALA A 49 -10.90 -1.09 1.67
C ALA A 49 -11.47 -1.38 0.28
N VAL A 50 -10.89 -2.40 -0.36
CA VAL A 50 -11.43 -2.98 -1.59
C VAL A 50 -11.55 -4.48 -1.43
N ASN A 51 -12.53 -5.08 -2.11
CA ASN A 51 -12.65 -6.53 -2.15
C ASN A 51 -11.73 -7.17 -3.20
N ALA A 52 -11.81 -8.49 -3.34
CA ALA A 52 -11.01 -9.26 -4.30
C ALA A 52 -11.26 -8.88 -5.77
N LYS A 53 -12.38 -8.23 -6.08
CA LYS A 53 -12.73 -7.69 -7.41
C LYS A 53 -12.31 -6.22 -7.59
N TYR A 54 -11.60 -5.64 -6.63
CA TYR A 54 -11.20 -4.24 -6.58
C TYR A 54 -12.39 -3.25 -6.47
N GLU A 55 -13.53 -3.72 -5.98
CA GLU A 55 -14.68 -2.87 -5.69
C GLU A 55 -14.49 -2.22 -4.31
N ARG A 56 -14.79 -0.93 -4.21
CA ARG A 56 -14.66 -0.15 -2.97
C ARG A 56 -15.74 -0.57 -1.97
N LEU A 57 -15.34 -0.75 -0.72
CA LEU A 57 -16.25 -1.19 0.36
C LEU A 57 -16.73 -0.03 1.25
N GLY A 58 -16.17 1.16 1.12
CA GLY A 58 -16.53 2.35 1.91
C GLY A 58 -15.97 2.38 3.34
N GLU A 59 -15.56 1.23 3.86
CA GLU A 59 -14.84 1.07 5.13
C GLU A 59 -13.33 1.34 4.99
N LEU A 60 -12.64 1.48 6.13
CA LEU A 60 -11.19 1.66 6.16
C LEU A 60 -10.46 0.37 5.81
N SER A 61 -9.38 0.47 5.05
CA SER A 61 -8.50 -0.67 4.77
C SER A 61 -7.74 -1.15 5.99
N VAL A 62 -7.42 -0.23 6.91
CA VAL A 62 -6.80 -0.52 8.20
C VAL A 62 -7.56 0.28 9.23
N THR A 63 -8.28 -0.42 10.10
CA THR A 63 -8.94 0.18 11.26
C THR A 63 -7.97 0.31 12.43
N LEU A 64 -8.37 1.06 13.47
CA LEU A 64 -7.61 1.09 14.72
C LEU A 64 -7.60 -0.29 15.40
N ASP A 65 -8.64 -1.10 15.20
CA ASP A 65 -8.71 -2.46 15.73
C ASP A 65 -7.72 -3.40 15.06
N ASP A 66 -7.56 -3.30 13.74
CA ASP A 66 -6.52 -4.04 13.00
C ASP A 66 -5.12 -3.74 13.53
N ILE A 67 -4.83 -2.47 13.84
CA ILE A 67 -3.56 -2.04 14.45
C ILE A 67 -3.35 -2.68 15.82
N LYS A 68 -4.40 -2.74 16.66
CA LYS A 68 -4.34 -3.40 17.97
C LYS A 68 -4.11 -4.91 17.83
N HIS A 69 -4.65 -5.51 16.78
CA HIS A 69 -4.50 -6.92 16.45
C HIS A 69 -3.33 -7.19 15.48
N PHE A 70 -2.26 -6.40 15.53
CA PHE A 70 -1.08 -6.63 14.71
C PHE A 70 -0.54 -8.06 14.90
N ARG A 71 -0.24 -8.72 13.77
CA ARG A 71 0.26 -10.12 13.70
C ARG A 71 -0.69 -11.18 14.26
N GLN A 72 -1.95 -10.83 14.50
CA GLN A 72 -2.96 -11.79 14.91
C GLN A 72 -3.69 -12.38 13.70
N LEU A 73 -4.27 -13.57 13.90
CA LEU A 73 -5.04 -14.25 12.87
C LEU A 73 -6.17 -13.34 12.36
N ALA A 74 -6.39 -13.34 11.04
CA ALA A 74 -7.42 -12.56 10.34
C ALA A 74 -7.30 -11.02 10.45
N SER A 75 -6.31 -10.47 11.14
CA SER A 75 -6.05 -9.03 11.16
C SER A 75 -5.54 -8.54 9.81
N LYS A 76 -5.96 -7.34 9.37
CA LYS A 76 -5.38 -6.65 8.20
C LYS A 76 -3.93 -6.22 8.41
N CYS A 77 -3.45 -6.21 9.64
CA CYS A 77 -2.07 -5.86 9.98
C CYS A 77 -1.20 -7.12 10.14
N ALA A 78 -0.91 -7.80 9.03
CA ALA A 78 -0.04 -8.98 9.00
C ALA A 78 1.43 -8.63 9.35
N GLY A 79 2.25 -9.61 9.71
CA GLY A 79 3.64 -9.36 10.15
C GLY A 79 4.52 -8.67 9.10
N HIS A 80 4.25 -8.91 7.82
CA HIS A 80 4.80 -8.20 6.68
C HIS A 80 3.63 -7.72 5.79
N PRO A 81 3.80 -6.70 4.94
CA PRO A 81 2.74 -6.23 4.04
C PRO A 81 2.35 -7.32 3.06
N GLU A 82 1.04 -7.56 2.93
CA GLU A 82 0.48 -8.55 2.01
C GLU A 82 -0.44 -7.89 0.98
N TYR A 83 -0.13 -8.06 -0.30
CA TYR A 83 -0.94 -7.56 -1.41
C TYR A 83 -2.32 -8.24 -1.41
N ARG A 84 -3.38 -7.48 -1.75
CA ARG A 84 -4.81 -7.87 -1.69
C ARG A 84 -5.37 -8.17 -0.32
N TRP A 85 -4.55 -8.39 0.70
CA TRP A 85 -5.06 -8.49 2.07
C TRP A 85 -5.47 -7.12 2.61
N THR A 86 -4.63 -6.11 2.34
CA THR A 86 -4.77 -4.72 2.81
C THR A 86 -4.63 -3.77 1.64
N ALA A 87 -5.67 -2.98 1.36
CA ALA A 87 -5.61 -1.93 0.35
C ALA A 87 -4.59 -0.85 0.73
N GLY A 88 -3.96 -0.23 -0.28
CA GLY A 88 -2.81 0.66 -0.08
C GLY A 88 -1.46 -0.07 0.03
N VAL A 89 -1.43 -1.39 0.20
CA VAL A 89 -0.21 -2.20 0.05
C VAL A 89 0.03 -2.46 -1.45
N GLY A 90 1.11 -1.90 -2.00
CA GLY A 90 1.42 -1.99 -3.44
C GLY A 90 1.93 -3.36 -3.90
N THR A 91 2.56 -4.14 -3.01
CA THR A 91 3.04 -5.50 -3.27
C THR A 91 3.32 -6.21 -1.95
N THR A 92 3.27 -7.54 -1.94
CA THR A 92 3.75 -8.34 -0.82
C THR A 92 5.25 -8.17 -0.69
N THR A 93 5.73 -7.92 0.53
CA THR A 93 7.16 -7.83 0.86
C THR A 93 7.44 -8.61 2.14
N GLY A 94 8.70 -8.71 2.54
CA GLY A 94 9.15 -9.52 3.68
C GLY A 94 10.48 -10.18 3.38
N PRO A 95 10.55 -11.00 2.32
CA PRO A 95 11.83 -11.44 1.77
C PRO A 95 12.61 -10.21 1.25
N LEU A 96 13.76 -9.94 1.85
CA LEU A 96 14.57 -8.76 1.54
C LEU A 96 14.97 -8.73 0.07
N GLY A 97 15.01 -7.52 -0.50
CA GLY A 97 15.34 -7.28 -1.91
C GLY A 97 14.15 -7.39 -2.87
N GLN A 98 13.13 -8.21 -2.57
CA GLN A 98 11.99 -8.42 -3.47
C GLN A 98 11.20 -7.14 -3.73
N GLY A 99 10.93 -6.32 -2.71
CA GLY A 99 10.23 -5.05 -2.90
C GLY A 99 10.98 -4.08 -3.80
N GLY A 100 12.31 -4.07 -3.73
CA GLY A 100 13.16 -3.26 -4.61
C GLY A 100 13.15 -3.76 -6.05
N ALA A 101 13.22 -5.07 -6.26
CA ALA A 101 13.11 -5.66 -7.59
C ALA A 101 11.72 -5.39 -8.21
N THR A 102 10.65 -5.56 -7.42
CA THR A 102 9.27 -5.31 -7.88
C THR A 102 9.03 -3.83 -8.23
N SER A 103 9.61 -2.88 -7.49
CA SER A 103 9.44 -1.45 -7.81
C SER A 103 10.08 -1.08 -9.14
N VAL A 104 11.20 -1.71 -9.52
CA VAL A 104 11.78 -1.55 -10.87
C VAL A 104 10.79 -2.01 -11.94
N GLY A 105 10.15 -3.17 -11.75
CA GLY A 105 9.10 -3.64 -12.66
C GLY A 105 7.91 -2.68 -12.78
N MET A 106 7.50 -2.05 -11.68
CA MET A 106 6.44 -1.03 -11.68
C MET A 106 6.83 0.20 -12.51
N VAL A 107 8.09 0.64 -12.45
CA VAL A 107 8.60 1.77 -13.25
C VAL A 107 8.66 1.40 -14.73
N ILE A 108 9.17 0.21 -15.07
CA ILE A 108 9.20 -0.28 -16.46
C ILE A 108 7.78 -0.29 -17.06
N ALA A 109 6.81 -0.84 -16.32
CA ALA A 109 5.42 -0.87 -16.76
C ALA A 109 4.84 0.55 -16.94
N SER A 110 5.17 1.48 -16.04
CA SER A 110 4.74 2.88 -16.15
C SER A 110 5.30 3.57 -17.40
N HIS A 111 6.59 3.39 -17.68
CA HIS A 111 7.23 3.95 -18.87
C HIS A 111 6.64 3.36 -20.16
N TRP A 112 6.44 2.05 -20.18
CA TRP A 112 5.83 1.38 -21.32
C TRP A 112 4.42 1.91 -21.57
N LEU A 113 3.55 1.97 -20.55
CA LEU A 113 2.19 2.49 -20.68
C LEU A 113 2.18 3.95 -21.16
N ALA A 114 3.08 4.79 -20.63
CA ALA A 114 3.18 6.17 -21.06
C ALA A 114 3.55 6.29 -22.54
N ALA A 115 4.48 5.46 -23.04
CA ALA A 115 4.89 5.48 -24.44
C ALA A 115 3.81 4.97 -25.43
N HIS A 116 2.81 4.24 -24.96
CA HIS A 116 1.78 3.61 -25.82
C HIS A 116 0.43 4.31 -25.75
N PHE A 117 0.14 5.05 -24.67
CA PHE A 117 -1.19 5.59 -24.40
C PHE A 117 -1.22 7.08 -24.04
N ASN A 118 -0.07 7.75 -23.90
CA ASN A 118 0.05 9.20 -23.71
C ASN A 118 0.80 9.84 -24.88
#